data_AF-A0A2A5DID3-F1
#
_entry.id   AF-A0A2A5DID3-F1
#
_cell.length_a   1.000
_cell.length_b   1.000
_cell.length_c   1.000
_cell.angle_alpha   90.00
_cell.angle_beta   90.00
_cell.angle_gamma   90.00
#
_symmetry.space_group_name_H-M   'P 1'
#
loop_
_entity.id
_entity.type
_entity.pdbx_description
1 polymer ?
#
loop_
_entity_poly.entity_id
_entity_poly.type
_entity_poly.pdbx_seq_one_letter_code
_entity_poly.pdbx_strand_id
1 'polypeptide(L)'
;MKDDGVPEDNETYIETKKKAAALKVAILVEEKRHIAMFEKTDKVASIKHYKNYKKDMEILATLWKKYNESKVFGQGNESLAKVLMATHPTELKKYDAIAATYKPFVDVNVEPYKAGYRDKEIIVRALRNAGGSMKSFVRQQKEFLGNEANNLEKEIASLEVKLAKDVKDKNVAHLSHGLAHQEGFARTRLNTFATILGEGHASVKKVQAKFNAFSTKLKAARDSMKEEILAAQMVPADVYAGEDKADIIKKSIAEWNKKHPSHPILKSGIAMEKWSRRTEWRSSAGSLYKVDMSYIQVYIIVKTNDKIATKYIIDINKNHMKNNSTSYYSPKDLTSNRIFKTEMLLKNVK
;
A
#
# COMPACT_ATOMS: atom_id res chain seq x y z
N MET A 1 -73.53 65.93 9.26
CA MET A 1 -74.24 64.80 9.90
C MET A 1 -73.19 63.99 10.64
N LYS A 2 -73.54 63.62 11.86
CA LYS A 2 -72.70 62.84 12.77
C LYS A 2 -72.49 61.45 12.17
N ASP A 3 -71.34 60.90 12.46
CA ASP A 3 -70.95 59.53 12.16
C ASP A 3 -71.94 58.60 12.87
N ASP A 4 -72.90 58.06 12.12
CA ASP A 4 -73.89 57.11 12.64
C ASP A 4 -73.18 55.76 12.83
N GLY A 5 -72.43 55.68 13.93
CA GLY A 5 -71.74 54.48 14.37
C GLY A 5 -72.72 53.31 14.44
N VAL A 6 -72.41 52.24 13.72
CA VAL A 6 -73.13 50.97 13.81
C VAL A 6 -73.20 50.56 15.30
N PRO A 7 -74.40 50.30 15.86
CA PRO A 7 -74.54 49.95 17.27
C PRO A 7 -73.71 48.69 17.59
N GLU A 8 -72.79 48.80 18.56
CA GLU A 8 -71.90 47.71 18.98
C GLU A 8 -72.65 46.51 19.60
N ASP A 9 -73.95 46.66 19.81
CA ASP A 9 -74.94 45.76 20.39
C ASP A 9 -75.81 45.04 19.33
N ASN A 10 -75.55 45.23 18.03
CA ASN A 10 -76.15 44.39 16.99
C ASN A 10 -75.59 42.95 17.10
N GLU A 11 -76.47 41.98 17.34
CA GLU A 11 -76.15 40.55 17.51
C GLU A 11 -75.30 40.01 16.34
N THR A 12 -75.53 40.51 15.12
CA THR A 12 -74.77 40.16 13.92
C THR A 12 -73.33 40.70 13.95
N TYR A 13 -73.12 41.89 14.52
CA TYR A 13 -71.80 42.50 14.70
C TYR A 13 -70.99 41.74 15.77
N ILE A 14 -71.64 41.39 16.89
CA ILE A 14 -71.02 40.58 17.95
C ILE A 14 -70.62 39.19 17.42
N GLU A 15 -71.49 38.54 16.64
CA GLU A 15 -71.20 37.22 16.05
C GLU A 15 -70.06 37.28 15.02
N THR A 16 -70.02 38.34 14.20
CA THR A 16 -68.94 38.58 13.23
C THR A 16 -67.60 38.82 13.94
N LYS A 17 -67.59 39.62 15.02
CA LYS A 17 -66.39 39.87 15.84
C LYS A 17 -65.89 38.60 16.53
N LYS A 18 -66.80 37.74 17.01
CA LYS A 18 -66.46 36.40 17.56
C LYS A 18 -65.85 35.48 16.50
N LYS A 19 -66.43 35.42 15.29
CA LYS A 19 -65.88 34.63 14.15
C LYS A 19 -64.51 35.12 13.73
N ALA A 20 -64.30 36.44 13.64
CA ALA A 20 -63.01 37.04 13.33
C ALA A 20 -61.95 36.75 14.40
N ALA A 21 -62.33 36.80 15.69
CA ALA A 21 -61.44 36.43 16.79
C ALA A 21 -61.06 34.94 16.75
N ALA A 22 -62.02 34.05 16.49
CA ALA A 22 -61.78 32.61 16.34
C ALA A 22 -60.85 32.30 15.15
N LEU A 23 -61.04 32.98 14.00
CA LEU A 23 -60.17 32.84 12.83
C LEU A 23 -58.73 33.30 13.12
N LYS A 24 -58.54 34.42 13.82
CA LYS A 24 -57.21 34.87 14.26
C LYS A 24 -56.52 33.85 15.16
N VAL A 25 -57.24 33.23 16.09
CA VAL A 25 -56.70 32.16 16.94
C VAL A 25 -56.31 30.93 16.11
N ALA A 26 -57.14 30.53 15.14
CA ALA A 26 -56.84 29.40 14.25
C ALA A 26 -55.58 29.66 13.39
N ILE A 27 -55.43 30.86 12.83
CA ILE A 27 -54.23 31.26 12.06
C ILE A 27 -52.98 31.17 12.95
N LEU A 28 -53.03 31.71 14.17
CA LEU A 28 -51.90 31.64 15.11
C LEU A 28 -51.54 30.21 15.51
N VAL A 29 -52.53 29.31 15.62
CA VAL A 29 -52.29 27.89 15.89
C VAL A 29 -51.58 27.22 14.71
N GLU A 30 -52.01 27.49 13.48
CA GLU A 30 -51.35 26.95 12.28
C GLU A 30 -49.96 27.54 12.05
N GLU A 31 -49.76 28.84 12.26
CA GLU A 31 -48.42 29.47 12.22
C GLU A 31 -47.46 28.79 13.19
N LYS A 32 -47.89 28.53 14.44
CA LYS A 32 -47.08 27.80 15.43
C LYS A 32 -46.76 26.38 14.97
N ARG A 33 -47.71 25.68 14.33
CA ARG A 33 -47.48 24.34 13.76
C ARG A 33 -46.46 24.37 12.64
N HIS A 34 -46.57 25.35 11.73
CA HIS A 34 -45.63 25.53 10.62
C HIS A 34 -44.22 25.90 11.11
N ILE A 35 -44.10 26.79 12.11
CA ILE A 35 -42.81 27.12 12.73
C ILE A 35 -42.19 25.88 13.36
N ALA A 36 -42.94 25.11 14.14
CA ALA A 36 -42.43 23.89 14.77
C ALA A 36 -42.02 22.83 13.73
N MET A 37 -42.74 22.73 12.60
CA MET A 37 -42.37 21.86 11.49
C MET A 37 -41.10 22.34 10.77
N PHE A 38 -40.97 23.65 10.57
CA PHE A 38 -39.80 24.27 9.97
C PHE A 38 -38.57 24.09 10.85
N GLU A 39 -38.66 24.33 12.16
CA GLU A 39 -37.55 24.11 13.10
C GLU A 39 -37.12 22.64 13.17
N LYS A 40 -38.08 21.70 13.12
CA LYS A 40 -37.76 20.26 13.04
C LYS A 40 -37.05 19.90 11.74
N THR A 41 -37.45 20.53 10.63
CA THR A 41 -36.85 20.30 9.31
C THR A 41 -35.46 20.95 9.21
N ASP A 42 -35.29 22.17 9.71
CA ASP A 42 -34.01 22.89 9.70
C ASP A 42 -32.93 22.11 10.47
N LYS A 43 -33.28 21.54 11.63
CA LYS A 43 -32.38 20.70 12.43
C LYS A 43 -31.75 19.53 11.66
N VAL A 44 -32.43 19.02 10.64
CA VAL A 44 -31.94 17.90 9.81
C VAL A 44 -31.53 18.33 8.40
N ALA A 45 -32.01 19.46 7.89
CA ALA A 45 -31.73 19.95 6.55
C ALA A 45 -30.40 20.71 6.47
N SER A 46 -29.84 21.13 7.60
CA SER A 46 -28.73 22.07 7.66
C SER A 46 -27.47 21.45 8.28
N ILE A 47 -26.35 21.50 7.54
CA ILE A 47 -25.12 20.78 7.88
C ILE A 47 -24.45 21.31 9.16
N LYS A 48 -24.72 22.57 9.52
CA LYS A 48 -24.23 23.24 10.73
C LYS A 48 -24.74 22.57 12.03
N HIS A 49 -25.80 21.75 11.96
CA HIS A 49 -26.23 20.94 13.11
C HIS A 49 -25.42 19.65 13.30
N TYR A 50 -24.56 19.30 12.35
CA TYR A 50 -23.71 18.11 12.38
C TYR A 50 -22.30 18.48 12.87
N LYS A 51 -22.14 18.58 14.19
CA LYS A 51 -20.90 19.06 14.85
C LYS A 51 -19.62 18.33 14.41
N ASN A 52 -19.74 17.06 14.01
CA ASN A 52 -18.61 16.23 13.62
C ASN A 52 -18.35 16.19 12.10
N TYR A 53 -19.09 16.97 11.29
CA TYR A 53 -19.03 16.91 9.82
C TYR A 53 -17.63 16.82 9.24
N LYS A 54 -16.76 17.77 9.58
CA LYS A 54 -15.39 17.80 9.05
C LYS A 54 -14.61 16.53 9.40
N LYS A 55 -14.69 16.10 10.67
CA LYS A 55 -14.00 14.91 11.18
C LYS A 55 -14.55 13.64 10.52
N ASP A 56 -15.86 13.54 10.33
CA ASP A 56 -16.48 12.39 9.69
C ASP A 56 -16.08 12.31 8.21
N MET A 57 -15.99 13.44 7.50
CA MET A 57 -15.50 13.47 6.11
C MET A 57 -14.02 13.05 6.01
N GLU A 58 -13.18 13.47 6.97
CA GLU A 58 -11.77 13.03 7.06
C GLU A 58 -11.67 11.52 7.33
N ILE A 59 -12.53 10.96 8.20
CA ILE A 59 -12.61 9.53 8.45
C ILE A 59 -13.00 8.79 7.16
N LEU A 60 -14.05 9.23 6.46
CA LEU A 60 -14.48 8.60 5.20
C LEU A 60 -13.38 8.65 4.13
N ALA A 61 -12.67 9.77 3.99
CA ALA A 61 -11.54 9.88 3.07
C ALA A 61 -10.39 8.92 3.44
N THR A 62 -10.10 8.79 4.73
CA THR A 62 -9.08 7.85 5.25
C THR A 62 -9.47 6.41 4.96
N LEU A 63 -10.72 6.03 5.22
CA LEU A 63 -11.25 4.69 4.92
C LEU A 63 -11.18 4.38 3.43
N TRP A 64 -11.62 5.32 2.58
CA TRP A 64 -11.51 5.16 1.13
C TRP A 64 -10.07 4.91 0.72
N LYS A 65 -9.11 5.77 1.10
CA LYS A 65 -7.70 5.58 0.74
C LYS A 65 -7.16 4.22 1.21
N LYS A 66 -7.44 3.87 2.46
CA LYS A 66 -6.95 2.63 3.09
C LYS A 66 -7.42 1.37 2.36
N TYR A 67 -8.69 1.34 1.93
CA TYR A 67 -9.28 0.15 1.30
C TYR A 67 -9.25 0.18 -0.25
N ASN A 68 -9.12 1.36 -0.87
CA ASN A 68 -9.05 1.51 -2.33
C ASN A 68 -7.69 1.08 -2.92
N GLU A 69 -6.61 1.21 -2.16
CA GLU A 69 -5.24 0.88 -2.60
C GLU A 69 -4.77 -0.53 -2.17
N SER A 70 -5.69 -1.37 -1.68
CA SER A 70 -5.38 -2.65 -1.05
C SER A 70 -4.81 -3.68 -2.06
N LYS A 71 -3.48 -3.71 -2.23
CA LYS A 71 -2.73 -4.73 -2.98
C LYS A 71 -2.59 -6.08 -2.25
N VAL A 72 -3.40 -6.33 -1.21
CA VAL A 72 -3.25 -7.49 -0.32
C VAL A 72 -3.33 -8.82 -1.07
N PHE A 73 -4.29 -8.96 -1.99
CA PHE A 73 -4.67 -10.26 -2.53
C PHE A 73 -3.97 -10.64 -3.84
N GLY A 74 -3.26 -9.70 -4.48
CA GLY A 74 -2.62 -9.94 -5.78
C GLY A 74 -1.33 -10.77 -5.68
N GLN A 75 -0.30 -10.21 -5.03
CA GLN A 75 0.99 -10.89 -4.81
C GLN A 75 1.16 -11.38 -3.36
N GLY A 76 0.14 -11.21 -2.53
CA GLY A 76 0.25 -11.34 -1.07
C GLY A 76 0.90 -10.10 -0.45
N ASN A 77 0.36 -9.66 0.69
CA ASN A 77 0.99 -8.66 1.55
C ASN A 77 0.58 -8.95 2.99
N GLU A 78 1.37 -9.79 3.66
CA GLU A 78 1.09 -10.28 5.00
C GLU A 78 0.92 -9.14 6.01
N SER A 79 1.82 -8.16 6.00
CA SER A 79 1.78 -7.03 6.95
C SER A 79 0.51 -6.20 6.77
N LEU A 80 0.14 -5.90 5.53
CA LEU A 80 -1.09 -5.15 5.26
C LEU A 80 -2.33 -5.99 5.58
N ALA A 81 -2.32 -7.29 5.27
CA ALA A 81 -3.40 -8.21 5.63
C ALA A 81 -3.65 -8.21 7.15
N LYS A 82 -2.59 -8.34 7.95
CA LYS A 82 -2.68 -8.29 9.42
C LYS A 82 -3.38 -7.02 9.91
N VAL A 83 -2.94 -5.87 9.41
CA VAL A 83 -3.52 -4.57 9.77
C VAL A 83 -4.99 -4.48 9.36
N LEU A 84 -5.32 -4.81 8.11
CA LEU A 84 -6.68 -4.66 7.60
C LEU A 84 -7.67 -5.63 8.25
N MET A 85 -7.28 -6.89 8.47
CA MET A 85 -8.14 -7.87 9.13
C MET A 85 -8.44 -7.50 10.58
N ALA A 86 -7.44 -6.98 11.30
CA ALA A 86 -7.62 -6.55 12.69
C ALA A 86 -8.51 -5.30 12.82
N THR A 87 -8.42 -4.36 11.87
CA THR A 87 -9.08 -3.04 11.98
C THR A 87 -10.44 -2.98 11.28
N HIS A 88 -10.69 -3.81 10.26
CA HIS A 88 -11.90 -3.76 9.44
C HIS A 88 -13.21 -3.85 10.24
N PRO A 89 -13.40 -4.76 11.22
CA PRO A 89 -14.67 -4.84 11.95
C PRO A 89 -15.02 -3.54 12.69
N THR A 90 -14.02 -2.91 13.31
CA THR A 90 -14.18 -1.66 14.07
C THR A 90 -14.39 -0.48 13.12
N GLU A 91 -13.68 -0.46 11.99
CA GLU A 91 -13.80 0.59 10.98
C GLU A 91 -15.14 0.52 10.23
N LEU A 92 -15.66 -0.69 10.00
CA LEU A 92 -16.99 -0.88 9.41
C LEU A 92 -18.08 -0.32 10.33
N LYS A 93 -18.00 -0.62 11.64
CA LYS A 93 -18.93 -0.02 12.62
C LYS A 93 -18.86 1.50 12.64
N LYS A 94 -17.67 2.09 12.50
CA LYS A 94 -17.50 3.55 12.40
C LYS A 94 -18.13 4.10 11.12
N TYR A 95 -17.90 3.45 9.99
CA TYR A 95 -18.52 3.80 8.72
C TYR A 95 -20.06 3.76 8.81
N ASP A 96 -20.61 2.67 9.36
CA ASP A 96 -22.07 2.49 9.49
C ASP A 96 -22.68 3.55 10.42
N ALA A 97 -22.00 3.91 11.51
CA ALA A 97 -22.43 4.99 12.41
C ALA A 97 -22.45 6.36 11.71
N ILE A 98 -21.44 6.67 10.89
CA ILE A 98 -21.41 7.90 10.08
C ILE A 98 -22.56 7.88 9.06
N ALA A 99 -22.74 6.77 8.33
CA ALA A 99 -23.82 6.62 7.35
C ALA A 99 -25.21 6.83 8.00
N ALA A 100 -25.43 6.26 9.18
CA ALA A 100 -26.68 6.44 9.93
C ALA A 100 -26.87 7.90 10.39
N THR A 101 -25.80 8.56 10.84
CA THR A 101 -25.83 9.96 11.28
C THR A 101 -26.31 10.89 10.16
N TYR A 102 -25.77 10.75 8.95
CA TYR A 102 -26.10 11.65 7.83
C TYR A 102 -27.32 11.23 7.01
N LYS A 103 -27.92 10.05 7.27
CA LYS A 103 -29.09 9.58 6.52
C LYS A 103 -30.25 10.60 6.50
N PRO A 104 -30.69 11.18 7.65
CA PRO A 104 -31.76 12.19 7.64
C PRO A 104 -31.42 13.42 6.80
N PHE A 105 -30.16 13.89 6.83
CA PHE A 105 -29.71 15.03 6.04
C PHE A 105 -29.79 14.75 4.53
N VAL A 106 -29.36 13.55 4.12
CA VAL A 106 -29.40 13.11 2.73
C VAL A 106 -30.84 12.95 2.23
N ASP A 107 -31.72 12.41 3.05
CA ASP A 107 -33.13 12.16 2.72
C ASP A 107 -33.93 13.47 2.56
N VAL A 108 -33.62 14.51 3.34
CA VAL A 108 -34.33 15.80 3.30
C VAL A 108 -33.82 16.71 2.17
N ASN A 109 -32.54 16.66 1.83
CA ASN A 109 -31.92 17.53 0.82
C ASN A 109 -31.99 16.94 -0.61
N VAL A 110 -33.18 16.50 -1.06
CA VAL A 110 -33.34 15.85 -2.38
C VAL A 110 -33.32 16.80 -3.56
N GLU A 111 -33.77 18.04 -3.38
CA GLU A 111 -33.97 19.01 -4.46
C GLU A 111 -32.68 19.76 -4.82
N PRO A 112 -32.25 19.78 -6.10
CA PRO A 112 -31.00 20.39 -6.56
C PRO A 112 -30.80 21.88 -6.22
N TYR A 113 -31.89 22.61 -6.05
CA TYR A 113 -31.88 24.05 -5.80
C TYR A 113 -31.90 24.42 -4.30
N LYS A 114 -32.04 23.45 -3.39
CA LYS A 114 -32.00 23.71 -1.94
C LYS A 114 -30.56 23.87 -1.46
N ALA A 115 -30.34 24.76 -0.49
CA ALA A 115 -29.01 25.10 0.01
C ALA A 115 -28.19 23.89 0.51
N GLY A 116 -28.83 22.88 1.10
CA GLY A 116 -28.14 21.67 1.60
C GLY A 116 -27.85 20.60 0.54
N TYR A 117 -28.25 20.80 -0.73
CA TYR A 117 -28.04 19.82 -1.80
C TYR A 117 -26.57 19.56 -2.08
N ARG A 118 -25.74 20.61 -2.15
CA ARG A 118 -24.31 20.48 -2.43
C ARG A 118 -23.59 19.68 -1.35
N ASP A 119 -23.89 19.95 -0.08
CA ASP A 119 -23.32 19.20 1.05
C ASP A 119 -23.75 17.73 1.01
N LYS A 120 -25.01 17.46 0.61
CA LYS A 120 -25.49 16.09 0.42
C LYS A 120 -24.67 15.38 -0.64
N GLU A 121 -24.40 16.00 -1.79
CA GLU A 121 -23.59 15.35 -2.83
C GLU A 121 -22.20 14.97 -2.33
N ILE A 122 -21.58 15.85 -1.53
CA ILE A 122 -20.27 15.59 -0.90
C ILE A 122 -20.36 14.39 0.02
N ILE A 123 -21.35 14.36 0.91
CA ILE A 123 -21.58 13.26 1.87
C ILE A 123 -21.83 11.94 1.12
N VAL A 124 -22.75 11.95 0.16
CA VAL A 124 -23.11 10.76 -0.63
C VAL A 124 -21.89 10.23 -1.39
N ARG A 125 -21.06 11.11 -1.97
CA ARG A 125 -19.83 10.71 -2.65
C ARG A 125 -18.83 10.09 -1.67
N ALA A 126 -18.62 10.71 -0.52
CA ALA A 126 -17.70 10.21 0.50
C ALA A 126 -18.14 8.83 1.03
N LEU A 127 -19.42 8.67 1.36
CA LEU A 127 -20.01 7.40 1.79
C LEU A 127 -19.90 6.32 0.71
N ARG A 128 -20.23 6.65 -0.55
CA ARG A 128 -20.13 5.73 -1.67
C ARG A 128 -18.69 5.24 -1.89
N ASN A 129 -17.72 6.15 -1.85
CA ASN A 129 -16.32 5.82 -2.07
C ASN A 129 -15.78 4.93 -0.94
N ALA A 130 -15.98 5.34 0.31
CA ALA A 130 -15.55 4.57 1.47
C ALA A 130 -16.24 3.20 1.51
N GLY A 131 -17.58 3.17 1.50
CA GLY A 131 -18.36 1.94 1.55
C GLY A 131 -18.11 1.02 0.35
N GLY A 132 -17.95 1.58 -0.85
CA GLY A 132 -17.58 0.83 -2.05
C GLY A 132 -16.22 0.15 -1.92
N SER A 133 -15.21 0.86 -1.42
CA SER A 133 -13.87 0.30 -1.19
C SER A 133 -13.87 -0.80 -0.11
N MET A 134 -14.59 -0.62 1.00
CA MET A 134 -14.71 -1.62 2.05
C MET A 134 -15.45 -2.88 1.57
N LYS A 135 -16.55 -2.72 0.83
CA LYS A 135 -17.25 -3.85 0.18
C LYS A 135 -16.35 -4.59 -0.82
N SER A 136 -15.58 -3.84 -1.61
CA SER A 136 -14.61 -4.42 -2.54
C SER A 136 -13.55 -5.24 -1.80
N PHE A 137 -13.05 -4.75 -0.66
CA PHE A 137 -12.10 -5.49 0.17
C PHE A 137 -12.67 -6.82 0.67
N VAL A 138 -13.89 -6.83 1.21
CA VAL A 138 -14.55 -8.06 1.68
C VAL A 138 -14.78 -9.04 0.52
N ARG A 139 -15.19 -8.53 -0.67
CA ARG A 139 -15.35 -9.36 -1.86
C ARG A 139 -14.03 -10.00 -2.28
N GLN A 140 -12.96 -9.21 -2.40
CA GLN A 140 -11.64 -9.72 -2.77
C GLN A 140 -11.10 -10.71 -1.74
N GLN A 141 -11.34 -10.47 -0.44
CA GLN A 141 -11.00 -11.44 0.61
C GLN A 141 -11.70 -12.78 0.39
N LYS A 142 -13.01 -12.77 0.09
CA LYS A 142 -13.79 -13.98 -0.17
C LYS A 142 -13.29 -14.73 -1.41
N GLU A 143 -13.04 -14.01 -2.51
CA GLU A 143 -12.50 -14.57 -3.76
C GLU A 143 -11.12 -15.18 -3.55
N PHE A 144 -10.25 -14.48 -2.80
CA PHE A 144 -8.93 -14.97 -2.43
C PHE A 144 -9.05 -16.27 -1.62
N LEU A 145 -9.78 -16.25 -0.49
CA LEU A 145 -9.93 -17.44 0.36
C LEU A 145 -10.57 -18.63 -0.37
N GLY A 146 -11.50 -18.38 -1.30
CA GLY A 146 -12.16 -19.44 -2.07
C GLY A 146 -11.25 -20.15 -3.08
N ASN A 147 -10.20 -19.48 -3.57
CA ASN A 147 -9.36 -19.99 -4.67
C ASN A 147 -7.90 -20.22 -4.27
N GLU A 148 -7.41 -19.56 -3.21
CA GLU A 148 -5.97 -19.44 -2.96
C GLU A 148 -5.29 -20.77 -2.69
N ALA A 149 -5.94 -21.68 -1.96
CA ALA A 149 -5.39 -23.01 -1.72
C ALA A 149 -5.12 -23.74 -3.06
N ASN A 150 -6.09 -23.74 -3.97
CA ASN A 150 -5.95 -24.38 -5.28
C ASN A 150 -4.91 -23.66 -6.16
N ASN A 151 -4.88 -22.33 -6.11
CA ASN A 151 -3.90 -21.54 -6.87
C ASN A 151 -2.47 -21.83 -6.41
N LEU A 152 -2.22 -21.86 -5.10
CA LEU A 152 -0.93 -22.20 -4.54
C LEU A 152 -0.54 -23.65 -4.84
N GLU A 153 -1.48 -24.61 -4.76
CA GLU A 153 -1.20 -26.00 -5.13
C GLU A 153 -0.79 -26.13 -6.60
N LYS A 154 -1.47 -25.45 -7.53
CA LYS A 154 -1.11 -25.42 -8.95
C LYS A 154 0.23 -24.73 -9.20
N GLU A 155 0.49 -23.63 -8.50
CA GLU A 155 1.76 -22.91 -8.60
C GLU A 155 2.92 -23.78 -8.12
N ILE A 156 2.79 -24.43 -6.97
CA ILE A 156 3.80 -25.37 -6.44
C ILE A 156 4.05 -26.52 -7.43
N ALA A 157 2.99 -27.12 -7.99
CA ALA A 157 3.15 -28.18 -9.00
C ALA A 157 3.88 -27.68 -10.26
N SER A 158 3.57 -26.47 -10.73
CA SER A 158 4.29 -25.85 -11.85
C SER A 158 5.77 -25.61 -11.51
N LEU A 159 6.07 -25.19 -10.29
CA LEU A 159 7.44 -25.01 -9.81
C LEU A 159 8.21 -26.34 -9.73
N GLU A 160 7.55 -27.43 -9.32
CA GLU A 160 8.16 -28.77 -9.33
C GLU A 160 8.53 -29.22 -10.75
N VAL A 161 7.65 -28.99 -11.74
CA VAL A 161 7.95 -29.30 -13.15
C VAL A 161 9.13 -28.47 -13.67
N LYS A 162 9.17 -27.17 -13.36
CA LYS A 162 10.28 -26.29 -13.74
C LYS A 162 11.58 -26.72 -13.07
N LEU A 163 11.55 -27.06 -11.79
CA LEU A 163 12.73 -27.55 -11.06
C LEU A 163 13.30 -28.81 -11.74
N ALA A 164 12.46 -29.79 -12.05
CA ALA A 164 12.89 -31.01 -12.73
C ALA A 164 13.52 -30.70 -14.10
N LYS A 165 12.92 -29.78 -14.86
CA LYS A 165 13.46 -29.32 -16.14
C LYS A 165 14.81 -28.60 -15.99
N ASP A 166 14.93 -27.68 -15.05
CA ASP A 166 16.17 -26.90 -14.86
C ASP A 166 17.34 -27.77 -14.39
N VAL A 167 17.06 -28.76 -13.54
CA VAL A 167 18.08 -29.74 -13.12
C VAL A 167 18.52 -30.57 -14.33
N LYS A 168 17.57 -31.08 -15.12
CA LYS A 168 17.87 -31.87 -16.33
C LYS A 168 18.67 -31.06 -17.36
N ASP A 169 18.25 -29.84 -17.64
CA ASP A 169 18.82 -28.96 -18.67
C ASP A 169 20.06 -28.19 -18.16
N LYS A 170 20.46 -28.41 -16.89
CA LYS A 170 21.51 -27.67 -16.19
C LYS A 170 21.34 -26.15 -16.27
N ASN A 171 20.11 -25.67 -16.20
CA ASN A 171 19.76 -24.25 -16.26
C ASN A 171 20.03 -23.55 -14.91
N VAL A 172 21.31 -23.37 -14.63
CA VAL A 172 21.85 -22.75 -13.41
C VAL A 172 21.23 -21.38 -13.12
N ALA A 173 21.06 -20.54 -14.14
CA ALA A 173 20.57 -19.17 -13.94
C ALA A 173 19.14 -19.15 -13.38
N HIS A 174 18.25 -19.97 -13.96
CA HIS A 174 16.87 -20.07 -13.50
C HIS A 174 16.78 -20.79 -12.15
N LEU A 175 17.59 -21.84 -11.93
CA LEU A 175 17.64 -22.54 -10.65
C LEU A 175 18.08 -21.62 -9.50
N SER A 176 19.10 -20.78 -9.70
CA SER A 176 19.63 -19.89 -8.66
C SER A 176 18.75 -18.67 -8.39
N HIS A 177 18.18 -18.05 -9.44
CA HIS A 177 17.47 -16.76 -9.30
C HIS A 177 15.98 -16.86 -9.64
N GLY A 178 15.64 -17.42 -10.80
CA GLY A 178 14.25 -17.46 -11.30
C GLY A 178 13.31 -18.24 -10.38
N LEU A 179 13.66 -19.48 -10.04
CA LEU A 179 12.87 -20.32 -9.14
C LEU A 179 12.85 -19.78 -7.70
N ALA A 180 13.95 -19.20 -7.20
CA ALA A 180 13.96 -18.56 -5.88
C ALA A 180 12.96 -17.40 -5.80
N HIS A 181 12.89 -16.61 -6.87
CA HIS A 181 11.98 -15.49 -6.93
C HIS A 181 10.52 -15.95 -6.92
N GLN A 182 10.18 -16.95 -7.75
CA GLN A 182 8.83 -17.52 -7.80
C GLN A 182 8.45 -18.20 -6.47
N GLU A 183 9.36 -18.96 -5.87
CA GLU A 183 9.19 -19.54 -4.53
C GLU A 183 8.92 -18.45 -3.47
N GLY A 184 9.61 -17.30 -3.55
CA GLY A 184 9.40 -16.15 -2.66
C GLY A 184 8.00 -15.53 -2.79
N PHE A 185 7.47 -15.41 -4.01
CA PHE A 185 6.10 -14.95 -4.23
C PHE A 185 5.07 -15.93 -3.66
N ALA A 186 5.23 -17.23 -3.96
CA ALA A 186 4.37 -18.27 -3.42
C ALA A 186 4.38 -18.28 -1.88
N ARG A 187 5.55 -18.04 -1.25
CA ARG A 187 5.67 -17.89 0.21
C ARG A 187 4.88 -16.71 0.75
N THR A 188 5.00 -15.55 0.11
CA THR A 188 4.32 -14.32 0.54
C THR A 188 2.81 -14.48 0.48
N ARG A 189 2.32 -15.12 -0.59
CA ARG A 189 0.91 -15.48 -0.77
C ARG A 189 0.43 -16.48 0.28
N LEU A 190 1.19 -17.54 0.54
CA LEU A 190 0.90 -18.53 1.57
C LEU A 190 0.83 -17.90 2.97
N ASN A 191 1.77 -17.02 3.33
CA ASN A 191 1.73 -16.29 4.60
C ASN A 191 0.51 -15.38 4.71
N THR A 192 0.13 -14.73 3.61
CA THR A 192 -1.10 -13.91 3.54
C THR A 192 -2.33 -14.78 3.73
N PHE A 193 -2.38 -15.95 3.10
CA PHE A 193 -3.45 -16.94 3.26
C PHE A 193 -3.55 -17.44 4.70
N ALA A 194 -2.43 -17.80 5.31
CA ALA A 194 -2.34 -18.20 6.71
C ALA A 194 -2.75 -17.09 7.68
N THR A 195 -2.40 -15.84 7.38
CA THR A 195 -2.80 -14.67 8.19
C THR A 195 -4.32 -14.49 8.22
N ILE A 196 -4.98 -14.68 7.08
CA ILE A 196 -6.42 -14.43 6.96
C ILE A 196 -7.24 -15.62 7.47
N LEU A 197 -6.83 -16.84 7.15
CA LEU A 197 -7.58 -18.07 7.45
C LEU A 197 -7.16 -18.74 8.76
N GLY A 198 -5.98 -18.39 9.29
CA GLY A 198 -5.35 -18.99 10.45
C GLY A 198 -4.38 -20.12 10.08
N GLU A 199 -3.18 -20.11 10.67
CA GLU A 199 -2.12 -21.11 10.47
C GLU A 199 -2.59 -22.55 10.79
N GLY A 200 -3.53 -22.68 11.72
CA GLY A 200 -4.11 -23.96 12.13
C GLY A 200 -5.06 -24.59 11.11
N HIS A 201 -5.55 -23.83 10.12
CA HIS A 201 -6.59 -24.27 9.20
C HIS A 201 -6.11 -25.40 8.28
N ALA A 202 -6.96 -26.40 8.03
CA ALA A 202 -6.61 -27.60 7.27
C ALA A 202 -6.03 -27.28 5.87
N SER A 203 -6.69 -26.38 5.13
CA SER A 203 -6.20 -25.93 3.80
C SER A 203 -4.83 -25.25 3.88
N VAL A 204 -4.57 -24.44 4.91
CA VAL A 204 -3.26 -23.78 5.11
C VAL A 204 -2.20 -24.83 5.39
N LYS A 205 -2.44 -25.75 6.34
CA LYS A 205 -1.51 -26.84 6.65
C LYS A 205 -1.16 -27.70 5.44
N LYS A 206 -2.18 -28.05 4.63
CA LYS A 206 -1.99 -28.84 3.41
C LYS A 206 -1.06 -28.14 2.42
N VAL A 207 -1.33 -26.86 2.13
CA VAL A 207 -0.50 -26.09 1.19
C VAL A 207 0.90 -25.85 1.77
N GLN A 208 1.00 -25.55 3.08
CA GLN A 208 2.27 -25.36 3.76
C GLN A 208 3.16 -26.60 3.70
N ALA A 209 2.60 -27.79 3.90
CA ALA A 209 3.34 -29.04 3.78
C ALA A 209 3.92 -29.23 2.36
N LYS A 210 3.10 -29.01 1.32
CA LYS A 210 3.55 -29.07 -0.08
C LYS A 210 4.63 -28.04 -0.37
N PHE A 211 4.44 -26.80 0.08
CA PHE A 211 5.37 -25.71 -0.13
C PHE A 211 6.72 -25.98 0.56
N ASN A 212 6.71 -26.50 1.79
CA ASN A 212 7.92 -26.87 2.52
C ASN A 212 8.66 -28.03 1.83
N ALA A 213 7.93 -29.04 1.35
CA ALA A 213 8.52 -30.13 0.58
C ALA A 213 9.20 -29.63 -0.70
N PHE A 214 8.54 -28.74 -1.45
CA PHE A 214 9.14 -28.09 -2.62
C PHE A 214 10.38 -27.26 -2.26
N SER A 215 10.31 -26.44 -1.22
CA SER A 215 11.43 -25.61 -0.75
C SER A 215 12.67 -26.46 -0.43
N THR A 216 12.46 -27.60 0.23
CA THR A 216 13.52 -28.58 0.52
C THR A 216 14.09 -29.19 -0.75
N LYS A 217 13.26 -29.61 -1.72
CA LYS A 217 13.72 -30.14 -3.01
C LYS A 217 14.55 -29.10 -3.79
N LEU A 218 14.08 -27.85 -3.83
CA LEU A 218 14.79 -26.77 -4.52
C LEU A 218 16.15 -26.48 -3.86
N LYS A 219 16.20 -26.48 -2.52
CA LYS A 219 17.46 -26.36 -1.79
C LYS A 219 18.42 -27.52 -2.13
N ALA A 220 17.96 -28.76 -2.05
CA ALA A 220 18.76 -29.93 -2.39
C ALA A 220 19.30 -29.90 -3.83
N ALA A 221 18.47 -29.49 -4.80
CA ALA A 221 18.89 -29.34 -6.20
C ALA A 221 19.95 -28.25 -6.39
N ARG A 222 19.84 -27.13 -5.66
CA ARG A 222 20.87 -26.08 -5.67
C ARG A 222 22.16 -26.56 -5.05
N ASP A 223 22.07 -27.26 -3.92
CA ASP A 223 23.24 -27.79 -3.23
C ASP A 223 23.95 -28.85 -4.10
N SER A 224 23.21 -29.69 -4.83
CA SER A 224 23.78 -30.68 -5.75
C SER A 224 24.40 -30.07 -7.01
N MET A 225 23.95 -28.88 -7.42
CA MET A 225 24.47 -28.14 -8.58
C MET A 225 25.41 -27.00 -8.20
N LYS A 226 25.90 -26.98 -6.95
CA LYS A 226 26.66 -25.83 -6.43
C LYS A 226 27.90 -25.55 -7.25
N GLU A 227 28.64 -26.57 -7.66
CA GLU A 227 29.86 -26.38 -8.47
C GLU A 227 29.53 -25.80 -9.85
N GLU A 228 28.51 -26.30 -10.53
CA GLU A 228 28.03 -25.75 -11.81
C GLU A 228 27.52 -24.33 -11.65
N ILE A 229 26.83 -24.03 -10.55
CA ILE A 229 26.36 -22.68 -10.23
C ILE A 229 27.56 -21.74 -10.11
N LEU A 230 28.56 -22.10 -9.31
CA LEU A 230 29.78 -21.31 -9.13
C LEU A 230 30.59 -21.19 -10.43
N ALA A 231 30.59 -22.23 -11.26
CA ALA A 231 31.31 -22.26 -12.53
C ALA A 231 30.69 -21.33 -13.58
N ALA A 232 29.36 -21.18 -13.58
CA ALA A 232 28.66 -20.30 -14.50
C ALA A 232 28.78 -18.81 -14.13
N GLN A 233 29.13 -18.49 -12.87
CA GLN A 233 29.34 -17.11 -12.45
C GLN A 233 30.68 -16.58 -12.97
N MET A 234 30.61 -15.63 -13.90
CA MET A 234 31.78 -14.95 -14.48
C MET A 234 32.01 -13.59 -13.82
N VAL A 235 33.24 -13.09 -13.93
CA VAL A 235 33.54 -11.69 -13.58
C VAL A 235 32.69 -10.77 -14.46
N PRO A 236 31.97 -9.78 -13.88
CA PRO A 236 31.24 -8.81 -14.67
C PRO A 236 32.17 -8.03 -15.61
N ALA A 237 31.68 -7.66 -16.79
CA ALA A 237 32.44 -6.79 -17.69
C ALA A 237 32.64 -5.40 -17.06
N ASP A 238 33.82 -4.82 -17.23
CA ASP A 238 34.16 -3.47 -16.76
C ASP A 238 33.87 -2.43 -17.84
N VAL A 239 32.59 -2.08 -18.00
CA VAL A 239 32.07 -1.34 -19.17
C VAL A 239 31.93 0.16 -18.98
N TYR A 240 32.06 0.68 -17.75
CA TYR A 240 32.03 2.13 -17.55
C TYR A 240 33.20 2.79 -18.26
N ALA A 241 32.91 3.83 -19.04
CA ALA A 241 33.89 4.55 -19.85
C ALA A 241 34.04 6.03 -19.44
N GLY A 242 33.44 6.45 -18.32
CA GLY A 242 33.55 7.84 -17.86
C GLY A 242 34.97 8.19 -17.40
N GLU A 243 35.36 9.46 -17.60
CA GLU A 243 36.70 9.97 -17.24
C GLU A 243 37.01 9.84 -15.74
N ASP A 244 35.98 9.84 -14.89
CA ASP A 244 36.08 9.67 -13.43
C ASP A 244 36.25 8.19 -12.98
N LYS A 245 36.31 7.22 -13.91
CA LYS A 245 36.41 5.79 -13.61
C LYS A 245 37.55 5.44 -12.65
N ALA A 246 38.76 5.90 -12.96
CA ALA A 246 39.95 5.57 -12.19
C ALA A 246 39.83 6.08 -10.74
N ASP A 247 39.35 7.30 -10.57
CA ASP A 247 39.13 7.93 -9.27
C ASP A 247 38.03 7.22 -8.47
N ILE A 248 36.94 6.83 -9.14
CA ILE A 248 35.86 6.05 -8.53
C ILE A 248 36.39 4.73 -7.98
N ILE A 249 37.11 3.96 -8.81
CA ILE A 249 37.65 2.66 -8.40
C ILE A 249 38.64 2.83 -7.24
N LYS A 250 39.55 3.81 -7.33
CA LYS A 250 40.53 4.10 -6.27
C LYS A 250 39.88 4.40 -4.93
N LYS A 251 38.86 5.27 -4.90
CA LYS A 251 38.13 5.62 -3.67
C LYS A 251 37.33 4.43 -3.12
N SER A 252 36.73 3.62 -3.99
CA SER A 252 36.05 2.38 -3.60
C SER A 252 36.99 1.36 -2.97
N ILE A 253 38.18 1.17 -3.53
CA ILE A 253 39.22 0.30 -2.96
C ILE A 253 39.67 0.81 -1.59
N ALA A 254 39.89 2.13 -1.45
CA ALA A 254 40.26 2.71 -0.16
C ALA A 254 39.18 2.49 0.91
N GLU A 255 37.91 2.70 0.55
CA GLU A 255 36.77 2.45 1.44
C GLU A 255 36.63 0.97 1.80
N TRP A 256 36.91 0.06 0.85
CA TRP A 256 36.95 -1.38 1.11
C TRP A 256 38.04 -1.74 2.13
N ASN A 257 39.29 -1.37 1.84
CA ASN A 257 40.44 -1.72 2.67
C ASN A 257 40.34 -1.13 4.08
N LYS A 258 39.71 0.05 4.22
CA LYS A 258 39.42 0.65 5.53
C LYS A 258 38.50 -0.22 6.39
N LYS A 259 37.52 -0.89 5.79
CA LYS A 259 36.53 -1.71 6.51
C LYS A 259 36.93 -3.19 6.60
N HIS A 260 37.61 -3.70 5.57
CA HIS A 260 37.92 -5.12 5.38
C HIS A 260 39.40 -5.35 5.06
N PRO A 261 40.33 -4.92 5.94
CA PRO A 261 41.77 -4.99 5.66
C PRO A 261 42.27 -6.44 5.49
N SER A 262 41.57 -7.43 6.03
CA SER A 262 41.88 -8.86 5.91
C SER A 262 41.37 -9.51 4.61
N HIS A 263 40.68 -8.78 3.75
CA HIS A 263 40.08 -9.31 2.52
C HIS A 263 40.70 -8.66 1.27
N PRO A 264 41.88 -9.13 0.84
CA PRO A 264 42.58 -8.54 -0.30
C PRO A 264 41.76 -8.68 -1.59
N ILE A 265 41.79 -7.59 -2.37
CA ILE A 265 41.06 -7.47 -3.63
C ILE A 265 41.83 -8.19 -4.73
N LEU A 266 41.13 -9.09 -5.43
CA LEU A 266 41.63 -9.77 -6.63
C LEU A 266 41.33 -8.96 -7.89
N LYS A 267 40.12 -8.39 -7.99
CA LYS A 267 39.65 -7.64 -9.16
C LYS A 267 38.60 -6.61 -8.76
N SER A 268 38.54 -5.51 -9.48
CA SER A 268 37.49 -4.50 -9.33
C SER A 268 37.12 -3.90 -10.69
N GLY A 269 35.98 -3.23 -10.76
CA GLY A 269 35.50 -2.55 -11.97
C GLY A 269 34.07 -2.08 -11.83
N ILE A 270 33.49 -1.57 -12.92
CA ILE A 270 32.14 -0.99 -12.94
C ILE A 270 31.36 -1.60 -14.09
N ALA A 271 30.35 -2.41 -13.74
CA ALA A 271 29.49 -3.09 -14.72
C ALA A 271 28.37 -2.21 -15.30
N MET A 272 28.22 -0.99 -14.79
CA MET A 272 27.26 0.00 -15.29
C MET A 272 27.90 0.86 -16.36
N GLU A 273 27.26 1.03 -17.52
CA GLU A 273 27.78 1.86 -18.62
C GLU A 273 27.84 3.35 -18.28
N LYS A 274 26.92 3.81 -17.43
CA LYS A 274 26.78 5.22 -17.04
C LYS A 274 26.17 5.35 -15.65
N TRP A 275 26.30 6.54 -15.08
CA TRP A 275 25.55 6.94 -13.89
C TRP A 275 24.03 6.86 -14.14
N SER A 276 23.30 6.31 -13.18
CA SER A 276 21.84 6.30 -13.21
C SER A 276 21.30 7.41 -12.32
N ARG A 277 20.65 8.41 -12.93
CA ARG A 277 20.10 9.59 -12.23
C ARG A 277 18.62 9.40 -11.92
N ARG A 278 18.23 9.73 -10.70
CA ARG A 278 16.85 9.78 -10.25
C ARG A 278 16.56 11.17 -9.66
N THR A 279 15.59 11.84 -10.27
CA THR A 279 15.07 13.13 -9.80
C THR A 279 13.58 12.99 -9.53
N GLU A 280 13.17 13.14 -8.28
CA GLU A 280 11.78 12.97 -7.88
C GLU A 280 11.42 13.80 -6.66
N TRP A 281 10.13 14.03 -6.45
CA TRP A 281 9.60 14.57 -5.21
C TRP A 281 9.14 13.44 -4.30
N ARG A 282 9.58 13.45 -3.04
CA ARG A 282 9.16 12.49 -2.02
C ARG A 282 8.34 13.20 -0.95
N SER A 283 7.32 12.51 -0.45
CA SER A 283 6.58 12.92 0.73
C SER A 283 7.10 12.15 1.95
N SER A 284 7.46 12.84 3.02
CA SER A 284 7.73 12.24 4.33
C SER A 284 7.28 13.19 5.42
N ALA A 285 6.60 12.66 6.44
CA ALA A 285 6.05 13.44 7.57
C ALA A 285 5.23 14.68 7.14
N GLY A 286 4.47 14.57 6.03
CA GLY A 286 3.64 15.67 5.52
C GLY A 286 4.39 16.78 4.76
N SER A 287 5.71 16.66 4.59
CA SER A 287 6.52 17.59 3.81
C SER A 287 6.95 16.96 2.48
N LEU A 288 6.84 17.74 1.40
CA LEU A 288 7.31 17.37 0.07
C LEU A 288 8.75 17.87 -0.10
N TYR A 289 9.69 16.98 -0.39
CA TYR A 289 11.09 17.35 -0.63
C TYR A 289 11.61 16.75 -1.93
N LYS A 290 12.48 17.50 -2.62
CA LYS A 290 13.11 17.05 -3.86
C LYS A 290 14.31 16.17 -3.54
N VAL A 291 14.40 15.04 -4.22
CA VAL A 291 15.56 14.17 -4.26
C VAL A 291 16.14 14.24 -5.66
N ASP A 292 17.43 14.52 -5.76
CA ASP A 292 18.17 14.51 -7.02
C ASP A 292 19.53 13.84 -6.80
N MET A 293 19.64 12.58 -7.20
CA MET A 293 20.82 11.75 -6.96
C MET A 293 21.17 10.93 -8.19
N SER A 294 22.45 10.73 -8.42
CA SER A 294 22.96 9.70 -9.32
C SER A 294 23.60 8.58 -8.53
N TYR A 295 23.46 7.33 -9.01
CA TYR A 295 24.17 6.19 -8.44
C TYR A 295 24.97 5.43 -9.49
N ILE A 296 26.06 4.82 -9.03
CA ILE A 296 26.88 3.85 -9.78
C ILE A 296 27.42 2.80 -8.80
N GLN A 297 27.79 1.63 -9.31
CA GLN A 297 28.24 0.50 -8.50
C GLN A 297 29.61 0.02 -8.94
N VAL A 298 30.56 -0.04 -7.99
CA VAL A 298 31.84 -0.72 -8.19
C VAL A 298 31.70 -2.15 -7.66
N TYR A 299 32.03 -3.15 -8.49
CA TYR A 299 32.22 -4.50 -7.99
C TYR A 299 33.63 -4.67 -7.45
N ILE A 300 33.76 -5.43 -6.36
CA ILE A 300 35.03 -5.86 -5.78
C ILE A 300 34.98 -7.37 -5.60
N ILE A 301 35.98 -8.07 -6.10
CA ILE A 301 36.12 -9.51 -5.99
C ILE A 301 37.28 -9.82 -5.06
N VAL A 302 37.04 -10.61 -4.03
CA VAL A 302 38.06 -11.02 -3.04
C VAL A 302 38.17 -12.54 -2.98
N LYS A 303 39.35 -13.04 -2.61
CA LYS A 303 39.55 -14.47 -2.33
C LYS A 303 38.79 -14.83 -1.04
N THR A 304 37.92 -15.83 -1.11
CA THR A 304 37.21 -16.33 0.08
C THR A 304 37.86 -17.60 0.61
N ASN A 305 38.27 -18.50 -0.29
CA ASN A 305 39.10 -19.66 0.02
C ASN A 305 39.87 -20.09 -1.25
N ASP A 306 40.51 -21.25 -1.24
CA ASP A 306 41.35 -21.73 -2.36
C ASP A 306 40.58 -22.07 -3.63
N LYS A 307 39.26 -22.21 -3.55
CA LYS A 307 38.40 -22.54 -4.71
C LYS A 307 37.39 -21.44 -5.06
N ILE A 308 37.04 -20.56 -4.11
CA ILE A 308 35.94 -19.60 -4.22
C ILE A 308 36.45 -18.17 -4.09
N ALA A 309 35.99 -17.32 -5.00
CA ALA A 309 36.03 -15.87 -4.87
C ALA A 309 34.62 -15.34 -4.67
N THR A 310 34.50 -14.21 -3.96
CA THR A 310 33.22 -13.56 -3.73
C THR A 310 33.25 -12.13 -4.26
N LYS A 311 32.24 -11.80 -5.07
CA LYS A 311 31.95 -10.45 -5.55
C LYS A 311 31.05 -9.74 -4.55
N TYR A 312 31.50 -8.57 -4.11
CA TYR A 312 30.74 -7.58 -3.35
C TYR A 312 30.52 -6.33 -4.20
N ILE A 313 29.56 -5.50 -3.79
CA ILE A 313 29.26 -4.22 -4.44
C ILE A 313 29.54 -3.09 -3.45
N ILE A 314 30.18 -2.03 -3.96
CA ILE A 314 30.25 -0.73 -3.30
C ILE A 314 29.29 0.19 -4.03
N ASP A 315 28.25 0.62 -3.32
CA ASP A 315 27.29 1.59 -3.83
C ASP A 315 27.88 2.99 -3.70
N ILE A 316 27.81 3.75 -4.78
CA ILE A 316 28.29 5.12 -4.83
C ILE A 316 27.13 6.03 -5.18
N ASN A 317 26.87 7.00 -4.32
CA ASN A 317 25.80 7.97 -4.51
C ASN A 317 26.37 9.37 -4.66
N LYS A 318 25.97 10.08 -5.72
CA LYS A 318 26.28 11.48 -6.00
C LYS A 318 25.02 12.31 -5.75
N ASN A 319 25.06 13.19 -4.76
CA ASN A 319 23.92 14.02 -4.37
C ASN A 319 24.01 15.40 -5.03
N HIS A 320 23.16 15.66 -6.01
CA HIS A 320 23.14 16.91 -6.78
C HIS A 320 22.57 18.08 -5.97
N MET A 321 21.81 17.81 -4.90
CA MET A 321 21.32 18.83 -3.97
C MET A 321 22.38 19.29 -2.96
N LYS A 322 23.53 18.62 -2.90
CA LYS A 322 24.64 18.91 -1.98
C LYS A 322 25.96 19.11 -2.75
N ASN A 323 25.94 20.00 -3.74
CA ASN A 323 27.10 20.34 -4.56
C ASN A 323 27.82 19.10 -5.13
N ASN A 324 27.04 18.14 -5.65
CA ASN A 324 27.55 16.88 -6.21
C ASN A 324 28.38 16.03 -5.22
N SER A 325 28.16 16.17 -3.90
CA SER A 325 28.86 15.37 -2.89
C SER A 325 28.69 13.88 -3.16
N THR A 326 29.80 13.13 -3.14
CA THR A 326 29.80 11.68 -3.40
C THR A 326 30.00 10.90 -2.10
N SER A 327 29.25 9.82 -1.92
CA SER A 327 29.34 8.91 -0.76
C SER A 327 29.57 7.48 -1.22
N TYR A 328 30.45 6.77 -0.53
CA TYR A 328 30.85 5.39 -0.85
C TYR A 328 30.36 4.46 0.26
N TYR A 329 29.61 3.43 -0.10
CA TYR A 329 29.00 2.52 0.85
C TYR A 329 29.52 1.10 0.62
N SER A 330 30.59 0.75 1.34
CA SER A 330 31.02 -0.64 1.46
C SER A 330 30.23 -1.36 2.58
N PRO A 331 29.83 -2.64 2.37
CA PRO A 331 29.18 -3.46 3.39
C PRO A 331 29.94 -3.46 4.72
N LYS A 332 29.23 -3.46 5.85
CA LYS A 332 29.90 -3.51 7.18
C LYS A 332 30.20 -4.92 7.64
N ASP A 333 29.29 -5.84 7.38
CA ASP A 333 29.36 -7.24 7.80
C ASP A 333 29.21 -8.15 6.57
N LEU A 334 30.29 -8.85 6.22
CA LEU A 334 30.36 -9.74 5.05
C LEU A 334 29.61 -11.07 5.26
N THR A 335 29.22 -11.37 6.50
CA THR A 335 28.46 -12.57 6.88
C THR A 335 26.95 -12.34 6.81
N SER A 336 26.51 -11.09 6.82
CA SER A 336 25.10 -10.72 6.78
C SER A 336 24.37 -11.30 5.57
N ASN A 337 23.17 -11.84 5.78
CA ASN A 337 22.27 -12.24 4.70
C ASN A 337 21.61 -11.04 3.98
N ARG A 338 21.82 -9.82 4.47
CA ARG A 338 21.25 -8.58 3.90
C ARG A 338 22.14 -7.94 2.84
N ILE A 339 23.36 -8.44 2.67
CA ILE A 339 24.27 -7.93 1.65
C ILE A 339 24.14 -8.75 0.37
N PHE A 340 24.14 -8.06 -0.77
CA PHE A 340 24.20 -8.74 -2.06
C PHE A 340 25.64 -9.20 -2.29
N LYS A 341 25.82 -10.52 -2.45
CA LYS A 341 27.10 -11.13 -2.81
C LYS A 341 26.91 -12.22 -3.84
N THR A 342 27.90 -12.39 -4.71
CA THR A 342 27.93 -13.46 -5.71
C THR A 342 29.20 -14.27 -5.53
N GLU A 343 29.05 -15.55 -5.21
CA GLU A 343 30.18 -16.48 -5.17
C GLU A 343 30.46 -17.01 -6.58
N MET A 344 31.73 -17.23 -6.89
CA MET A 344 32.19 -17.79 -8.16
C MET A 344 33.44 -18.64 -7.94
N LEU A 345 33.77 -19.50 -8.89
CA LEU A 345 35.05 -20.22 -8.82
C LEU A 345 36.22 -19.24 -8.97
N LEU A 346 37.25 -19.40 -8.13
CA LEU A 346 38.45 -18.56 -8.14
C LEU A 346 39.13 -18.56 -9.52
N LYS A 347 39.05 -19.68 -10.25
CA LYS A 347 39.57 -19.80 -11.62
C LYS A 347 38.89 -18.86 -12.62
N ASN A 348 37.65 -18.42 -12.36
CA ASN A 348 36.90 -17.51 -13.23
C ASN A 348 37.34 -16.05 -13.06
N VAL A 349 38.15 -15.74 -12.04
CA VAL A 349 38.62 -14.37 -11.74
C VAL A 349 39.91 -14.02 -12.50
N LYS A 350 40.64 -15.05 -12.95
CA LYS A 350 41.94 -14.93 -13.61
C LYS A 350 41.86 -14.15 -14.92
#